data_AF-A0A4Y2A409-F1
#
_entry.id   AF-A0A4Y2A409-F1
#
_cell.length_a   1.000
_cell.length_b   1.000
_cell.length_c   1.000
_cell.angle_alpha   90.00
_cell.angle_beta   90.00
_cell.angle_gamma   90.00
#
_symmetry.space_group_name_H-M   'P 1'
#
loop_
_entity.id
_entity.type
_entity.pdbx_description
1 polymer ?
#
loop_
_entity_poly.entity_id
_entity_poly.type
_entity_poly.pdbx_seq_one_letter_code
_entity_poly.pdbx_strand_id
1 'polypeptide(L)'
;MDLVNLRGIQINTNHCQTAHVSALQAASDLNLDFITVEDPYTIAGRPMEPALGHKMYSSKNEKKPKGKKHGYTFWCDDLRNLRNSTNVLYKKYQGFKRNNSPEDVIQEAGTEYRKSRGQYKGLLLRTKRKAWEDYCGNYTEKFGGIFRMVFNKSNKVNNILVNPDNDQNVSFEDRIKTLMKHFFPNNDSNIGDIYTPSVESVEELNYKEIDLVIYNFKKGKAPGLDQLDYKIWTAIHGFNKNFLTRIFNLCFKFNYFPEYLRKANIFFLQKSGKDPKSCDAYRPVCLLPTIGKILERVFQNRFNKYLSLNNIIHRNQNGFREGTGCDRALDNIVNKIRETRSNQHCALISLDIKAAFDNMDWSVLFKIFDFYKIPLFYRNFIYYYLLDRKVVFKDETLEIERNCHKSCPQGSVVVPNL
;
A
#
# COMPACT_ATOMS: atom_id res chain seq x y z
N MET A 1 3.38 -16.39 41.48
CA MET A 1 2.89 -15.14 40.84
C MET A 1 2.77 -15.42 39.36
N ASP A 2 1.52 -15.45 38.90
CA ASP A 2 1.12 -15.92 37.58
C ASP A 2 1.71 -15.06 36.46
N LEU A 3 2.40 -15.74 35.54
CA LEU A 3 2.89 -15.22 34.27
C LEU A 3 1.70 -14.63 33.48
N VAL A 4 1.66 -13.30 33.32
CA VAL A 4 0.74 -12.66 32.37
C VAL A 4 1.16 -13.05 30.96
N ASN A 5 0.53 -14.11 30.46
CA ASN A 5 0.61 -14.56 29.08
C ASN A 5 0.03 -13.47 28.17
N LEU A 6 0.81 -12.99 27.20
CA LEU A 6 0.30 -12.19 26.09
C LEU A 6 -0.75 -13.03 25.34
N ARG A 7 -2.04 -12.71 25.53
CA ARG A 7 -3.17 -13.48 24.98
C ARG A 7 -3.55 -13.06 23.56
N GLY A 8 -3.16 -11.87 23.12
CA GLY A 8 -3.44 -11.44 21.76
C GLY A 8 -2.72 -10.17 21.33
N ILE A 9 -2.77 -9.91 20.02
CA ILE A 9 -2.13 -8.77 19.36
C ILE A 9 -3.13 -8.13 18.38
N GLN A 10 -3.07 -6.82 18.23
CA GLN A 10 -3.78 -6.07 17.19
C GLN A 10 -2.77 -5.50 16.20
N ILE A 11 -2.98 -5.74 14.90
CA ILE A 11 -2.09 -5.28 13.81
C ILE A 11 -2.93 -4.69 12.68
N ASN A 12 -2.56 -3.50 12.20
CA ASN A 12 -3.08 -2.98 10.94
C ASN A 12 -2.23 -3.48 9.77
N THR A 13 -2.89 -4.08 8.78
CA THR A 13 -2.21 -4.63 7.60
C THR A 13 -2.36 -3.76 6.36
N ASN A 14 -3.15 -2.68 6.40
CA ASN A 14 -3.36 -1.73 5.31
C ASN A 14 -3.68 -2.40 3.96
N HIS A 15 -4.45 -3.48 4.00
CA HIS A 15 -4.76 -4.36 2.87
C HIS A 15 -3.52 -4.95 2.16
N CYS A 16 -2.39 -5.07 2.86
CA CYS A 16 -1.17 -5.68 2.34
C CYS A 16 -1.16 -7.19 2.63
N GLN A 17 -1.07 -8.00 1.56
CA GLN A 17 -1.05 -9.46 1.67
C GLN A 17 0.12 -9.95 2.53
N THR A 18 1.32 -9.45 2.28
CA THR A 18 2.53 -9.86 3.01
C THR A 18 2.43 -9.52 4.49
N ALA A 19 1.99 -8.31 4.82
CA ALA A 19 1.81 -7.89 6.21
C ALA A 19 0.76 -8.76 6.93
N HIS A 20 -0.32 -9.13 6.25
CA HIS A 20 -1.35 -10.00 6.80
C HIS A 20 -0.84 -11.43 7.04
N VAL A 21 -0.16 -12.04 6.06
CA VAL A 21 0.41 -13.40 6.22
C VAL A 21 1.42 -13.44 7.35
N SER A 22 2.32 -12.46 7.41
CA SER A 22 3.34 -12.41 8.44
C SER A 22 2.74 -12.13 9.83
N ALA A 23 1.64 -11.36 9.93
CA ALA A 23 0.92 -11.18 11.20
C ALA A 23 0.29 -12.50 11.70
N LEU A 24 -0.27 -13.31 10.79
CA LEU A 24 -0.80 -14.63 11.13
C LEU A 24 0.30 -15.61 11.55
N GLN A 25 1.46 -15.57 10.88
CA GLN A 25 2.63 -16.37 11.26
C GLN A 25 3.13 -15.96 12.65
N ALA A 26 3.25 -14.66 12.92
CA ALA A 26 3.63 -14.14 14.23
C ALA A 26 2.69 -14.60 15.35
N ALA A 27 1.38 -14.61 15.11
CA ALA A 27 0.40 -15.09 16.09
C ALA A 27 0.56 -16.58 16.42
N SER A 28 0.84 -17.40 15.39
CA SER A 28 1.14 -18.83 15.53
C SER A 28 2.44 -19.04 16.32
N ASP A 29 3.48 -18.30 15.94
CA ASP A 29 4.83 -18.38 16.50
C ASP A 29 4.92 -17.98 17.97
N LEU A 30 4.00 -17.12 18.41
CA LEU A 30 3.87 -16.64 19.79
C LEU A 30 2.79 -17.37 20.59
N ASN A 31 2.13 -18.36 19.99
CA ASN A 31 1.03 -19.13 20.60
C ASN A 31 -0.03 -18.22 21.25
N LEU A 32 -0.48 -17.19 20.52
CA LEU A 32 -1.48 -16.22 21.02
C LEU A 32 -2.89 -16.85 21.02
N ASP A 33 -3.77 -16.45 21.94
CA ASP A 33 -5.16 -16.91 21.94
C ASP A 33 -5.98 -16.26 20.81
N PHE A 34 -5.67 -15.01 20.45
CA PHE A 34 -6.36 -14.27 19.40
C PHE A 34 -5.49 -13.21 18.71
N ILE A 35 -5.86 -12.83 17.48
CA ILE A 35 -5.25 -11.73 16.72
C ILE A 35 -6.34 -10.83 16.15
N THR A 36 -6.20 -9.52 16.29
CA THR A 36 -7.09 -8.53 15.69
C THR A 36 -6.39 -7.91 14.48
N VAL A 37 -7.01 -7.97 13.31
CA VAL A 37 -6.44 -7.41 12.08
C VAL A 37 -7.28 -6.22 11.61
N GLU A 38 -6.68 -5.03 11.63
CA GLU A 38 -7.23 -3.82 11.02
C GLU A 38 -6.87 -3.75 9.53
N ASP A 39 -7.81 -3.23 8.75
CA ASP A 39 -7.76 -3.16 7.29
C ASP A 39 -7.18 -4.44 6.66
N PRO A 40 -7.76 -5.61 6.93
CA PRO A 40 -7.18 -6.87 6.52
C PRO A 40 -7.01 -6.93 5.00
N TYR A 41 -5.91 -7.53 4.53
CA TYR A 41 -5.89 -8.04 3.15
C TYR A 41 -7.00 -9.07 2.99
N THR A 42 -7.81 -8.91 1.93
CA THR A 42 -8.96 -9.76 1.70
C THR A 42 -8.86 -10.55 0.41
N ILE A 43 -9.26 -11.82 0.46
CA ILE A 43 -9.42 -12.71 -0.69
C ILE A 43 -10.91 -12.92 -0.91
N ALA A 44 -11.42 -12.56 -2.09
CA ALA A 44 -12.86 -12.50 -2.38
C ALA A 44 -13.65 -11.63 -1.35
N GLY A 45 -12.97 -10.65 -0.74
CA GLY A 45 -13.44 -9.80 0.36
C GLY A 45 -13.77 -10.51 1.66
N ARG A 46 -13.11 -11.63 1.95
CA ARG A 46 -12.94 -12.14 3.31
C ARG A 46 -11.49 -11.94 3.74
N PRO A 47 -11.24 -11.52 4.99
CA PRO A 47 -9.88 -11.48 5.53
C PRO A 47 -9.26 -12.88 5.53
N MET A 48 -7.94 -12.96 5.34
CA MET A 48 -7.21 -14.23 5.53
C MET A 48 -7.38 -14.72 6.96
N GLU A 49 -7.70 -15.99 7.15
CA GLU A 49 -7.85 -16.56 8.50
C GLU A 49 -6.58 -17.30 8.95
N PRO A 50 -6.28 -17.35 10.26
CA PRO A 50 -5.18 -18.14 10.80
C PRO A 50 -5.33 -19.64 10.47
N ALA A 51 -4.22 -20.32 10.20
CA ALA A 51 -4.20 -21.76 9.91
C ALA A 51 -4.39 -22.63 11.17
N LEU A 52 -4.01 -22.11 12.35
CA LEU A 52 -4.08 -22.73 13.67
C LEU A 52 -5.15 -22.02 14.52
N GLY A 53 -5.69 -22.69 15.55
CA GLY A 53 -6.95 -22.37 16.27
C GLY A 53 -7.10 -21.00 16.97
N HIS A 54 -6.31 -19.99 16.58
CA HIS A 54 -6.38 -18.61 17.02
C HIS A 54 -7.68 -17.94 16.56
N LYS A 55 -8.35 -17.21 17.45
CA LYS A 55 -9.54 -16.42 17.09
C LYS A 55 -9.07 -15.14 16.38
N MET A 56 -9.59 -14.88 15.19
CA MET A 56 -9.32 -13.62 14.49
C MET A 56 -10.51 -12.68 14.57
N TYR A 57 -10.28 -11.44 14.98
CA TYR A 57 -11.27 -10.38 14.97
C TYR A 57 -10.91 -9.34 13.91
N SER A 58 -11.84 -8.98 13.03
CA SER A 58 -11.66 -7.91 12.04
C SER A 58 -12.74 -6.86 12.23
N SER A 59 -12.44 -5.61 11.89
CA SER A 59 -13.48 -4.57 11.79
C SER A 59 -14.59 -5.04 10.82
N LYS A 60 -15.85 -4.86 11.23
CA LYS A 60 -17.04 -5.38 10.52
C LYS A 60 -17.05 -4.90 9.07
N ASN A 61 -17.13 -5.85 8.13
CA ASN A 61 -17.64 -5.55 6.79
C ASN A 61 -19.14 -5.84 6.79
N GLU A 62 -19.93 -4.79 6.57
CA GLU A 62 -21.35 -4.89 6.27
C GLU A 62 -21.60 -5.85 5.09
N LYS A 63 -22.81 -6.44 5.08
CA LYS A 63 -23.25 -7.43 4.10
C LYS A 63 -23.04 -6.92 2.67
N LYS A 64 -22.28 -7.68 1.88
CA LYS A 64 -22.03 -7.37 0.47
C LYS A 64 -23.29 -7.55 -0.41
N PRO A 65 -23.46 -6.73 -1.47
CA PRO A 65 -24.26 -7.07 -2.64
C PRO A 65 -23.63 -8.24 -3.41
N LYS A 66 -24.44 -9.06 -4.07
CA LYS A 66 -23.99 -10.21 -4.88
C LYS A 66 -23.20 -9.74 -6.12
N GLY A 67 -21.86 -9.73 -6.02
CA GLY A 67 -20.96 -9.47 -7.14
C GLY A 67 -20.80 -10.66 -8.09
N LYS A 68 -20.56 -10.37 -9.38
CA LYS A 68 -20.38 -11.32 -10.49
C LYS A 68 -19.33 -12.41 -10.17
N LYS A 69 -19.64 -13.65 -10.56
CA LYS A 69 -18.77 -14.83 -10.42
C LYS A 69 -17.46 -14.62 -11.21
N HIS A 70 -16.31 -14.65 -10.53
CA HIS A 70 -15.01 -14.73 -11.20
C HIS A 70 -14.76 -16.18 -11.65
N GLY A 71 -14.22 -16.35 -12.86
CA GLY A 71 -13.99 -17.63 -13.53
C GLY A 71 -12.79 -18.43 -13.02
N TYR A 72 -12.62 -18.57 -11.71
CA TYR A 72 -11.65 -19.51 -11.13
C TYR A 72 -12.36 -20.50 -10.21
N THR A 73 -12.16 -21.79 -10.44
CA THR A 73 -12.82 -22.87 -9.68
C THR A 73 -11.77 -23.80 -9.08
N PHE A 74 -11.69 -23.83 -7.75
CA PHE A 74 -10.80 -24.74 -7.01
C PHE A 74 -11.48 -26.05 -6.58
N TRP A 75 -12.76 -26.21 -6.93
CA TRP A 75 -13.58 -27.32 -6.50
C TRP A 75 -13.36 -28.54 -7.41
N CYS A 76 -13.00 -29.68 -6.82
CA CYS A 76 -12.82 -30.95 -7.53
C CYS A 76 -13.62 -32.08 -6.85
N ASP A 77 -13.75 -33.23 -7.51
CA ASP A 77 -14.51 -34.36 -6.98
C ASP A 77 -13.88 -34.96 -5.72
N ASP A 78 -12.55 -34.94 -5.57
CA ASP A 78 -11.88 -35.38 -4.34
C ASP A 78 -12.30 -34.53 -3.13
N LEU A 79 -12.42 -33.21 -3.31
CA LEU A 79 -12.93 -32.32 -2.26
C LEU A 79 -14.40 -32.59 -1.93
N ARG A 80 -15.20 -32.90 -2.95
CA ARG A 80 -16.61 -33.22 -2.78
C ARG A 80 -16.78 -34.52 -2.00
N ASN A 81 -16.03 -35.56 -2.38
CA ASN A 81 -16.06 -36.88 -1.74
C ASN A 81 -15.59 -36.80 -0.29
N LEU A 82 -14.49 -36.10 -0.04
CA LEU A 82 -13.94 -35.96 1.31
C LEU A 82 -14.80 -35.08 2.21
N ARG A 83 -15.44 -34.03 1.68
CA ARG A 83 -16.45 -33.24 2.41
C ARG A 83 -17.64 -34.12 2.80
N ASN A 84 -18.14 -34.93 1.88
CA ASN A 84 -19.29 -35.79 2.11
C ASN A 84 -18.99 -36.84 3.18
N SER A 85 -17.83 -37.50 3.12
CA SER A 85 -17.42 -38.48 4.14
C SER A 85 -17.19 -37.81 5.51
N THR A 86 -16.54 -36.64 5.57
CA THR A 86 -16.39 -35.88 6.82
C THR A 86 -17.76 -35.49 7.42
N ASN A 87 -18.74 -35.13 6.59
CA ASN A 87 -20.08 -34.77 7.05
C ASN A 87 -20.86 -35.98 7.61
N VAL A 88 -20.68 -37.17 7.04
CA VAL A 88 -21.26 -38.40 7.58
C VAL A 88 -20.70 -38.68 8.98
N LEU A 89 -19.37 -38.58 9.14
CA LEU A 89 -18.70 -38.78 10.43
C LEU A 89 -19.11 -37.72 11.47
N TYR A 90 -19.28 -36.46 11.04
CA TYR A 90 -19.79 -35.40 11.91
C TYR A 90 -21.20 -35.71 12.43
N LYS A 91 -22.11 -36.17 11.55
CA LYS A 91 -23.46 -36.56 11.95
C LYS A 91 -23.45 -37.75 12.91
N LYS A 92 -22.60 -38.74 12.68
CA LYS A 92 -22.41 -39.91 13.57
C LYS A 92 -21.95 -39.48 14.97
N TYR A 93 -20.89 -38.67 15.05
CA TYR A 93 -20.39 -38.11 16.32
C TYR A 93 -21.46 -37.29 17.07
N GLN A 94 -22.18 -36.40 16.37
CA GLN A 94 -23.25 -35.62 16.99
C GLN A 94 -24.45 -36.47 17.43
N GLY A 95 -24.73 -37.56 16.71
CA GLY A 95 -25.76 -38.54 17.08
C GLY A 95 -25.45 -39.20 18.42
N PHE A 96 -24.24 -39.73 18.59
CA PHE A 96 -23.81 -40.34 19.85
C PHE A 96 -23.81 -39.35 21.01
N LYS A 97 -23.43 -38.10 20.76
CA LYS A 97 -23.47 -37.04 21.77
C LYS A 97 -24.89 -36.68 22.20
N ARG A 98 -25.86 -36.68 21.29
CA ARG A 98 -27.28 -36.40 21.61
C ARG A 98 -27.96 -37.56 22.32
N ASN A 99 -27.55 -38.79 22.03
CA ASN A 99 -28.13 -40.00 22.60
C ASN A 99 -27.47 -40.44 23.93
N ASN A 100 -26.55 -39.64 24.48
CA ASN A 100 -25.83 -39.94 25.72
C ASN A 100 -25.16 -41.33 25.71
N SER A 101 -24.57 -41.69 24.57
CA SER A 101 -23.87 -42.97 24.40
C SER A 101 -22.64 -43.06 25.32
N PRO A 102 -22.12 -44.28 25.58
CA PRO A 102 -20.89 -44.47 26.34
C PRO A 102 -19.73 -43.58 25.87
N GLU A 103 -18.95 -43.08 26.83
CA GLU A 103 -17.95 -42.02 26.60
C GLU A 103 -16.81 -42.45 25.67
N ASP A 104 -16.45 -43.73 25.71
CA ASP A 104 -15.51 -44.39 24.80
C ASP A 104 -15.97 -44.32 23.33
N VAL A 105 -17.26 -44.61 23.07
CA VAL A 105 -17.86 -44.57 21.73
C VAL A 105 -17.92 -43.13 21.19
N ILE A 106 -18.24 -42.15 22.05
CA ILE A 106 -18.23 -40.73 21.69
C ILE A 106 -16.81 -40.27 21.33
N GLN A 107 -15.83 -40.69 22.12
CA GLN A 107 -14.43 -40.32 21.93
C GLN A 107 -13.86 -40.91 20.63
N GLU A 108 -14.17 -42.17 20.33
CA GLU A 108 -13.75 -42.85 19.09
C GLU A 108 -14.34 -42.15 17.85
N ALA A 109 -15.66 -41.95 17.82
CA ALA A 109 -16.33 -41.26 16.71
C ALA A 109 -15.86 -39.80 16.54
N GLY A 110 -15.57 -39.12 17.65
CA GLY A 110 -15.02 -37.77 17.65
C GLY A 110 -13.59 -37.71 17.12
N THR A 111 -12.79 -38.75 17.34
CA THR A 111 -11.41 -38.86 16.83
C THR A 111 -11.41 -39.14 15.33
N GLU A 112 -12.29 -40.02 14.86
CA GLU A 112 -12.49 -40.35 13.45
C GLU A 112 -12.95 -39.11 12.64
N TYR A 113 -13.95 -38.37 13.15
CA TYR A 113 -14.38 -37.10 12.55
C TYR A 113 -13.25 -36.07 12.48
N ARG A 114 -12.50 -35.87 13.58
CA ARG A 114 -11.39 -34.90 13.61
C ARG A 114 -10.30 -35.25 12.60
N LYS A 115 -9.97 -36.54 12.45
CA LYS A 115 -9.01 -37.04 11.46
C LYS A 115 -9.48 -36.75 10.02
N SER A 116 -10.72 -37.11 9.68
CA SER A 116 -11.30 -36.84 8.36
C SER A 116 -11.39 -35.34 8.05
N ARG A 117 -11.77 -34.52 9.05
CA ARG A 117 -11.80 -33.06 8.92
C ARG A 117 -10.42 -32.47 8.67
N GLY A 118 -9.37 -33.02 9.30
CA GLY A 118 -7.98 -32.65 9.04
C GLY A 118 -7.59 -32.91 7.59
N GLN A 119 -7.92 -34.10 7.07
CA GLN A 119 -7.67 -34.47 5.67
C GLN A 119 -8.43 -33.56 4.69
N TYR A 120 -9.72 -33.29 4.96
CA TYR A 120 -10.53 -32.37 4.14
C TYR A 120 -9.93 -30.96 4.09
N LYS A 121 -9.54 -30.42 5.26
CA LYS A 121 -8.89 -29.10 5.33
C LYS A 121 -7.57 -29.08 4.57
N GLY A 122 -6.74 -30.12 4.71
CA GLY A 122 -5.47 -30.24 4.00
C GLY A 122 -5.65 -30.21 2.49
N LEU A 123 -6.58 -31.03 1.97
CA LEU A 123 -6.89 -31.08 0.54
C LEU A 123 -7.46 -29.74 0.04
N LEU A 124 -8.34 -29.09 0.81
CA LEU A 124 -8.96 -27.81 0.46
C LEU A 124 -7.94 -26.69 0.30
N LEU A 125 -6.92 -26.67 1.16
CA LEU A 125 -5.84 -25.69 1.07
C LEU A 125 -4.96 -25.97 -0.14
N ARG A 126 -4.63 -27.25 -0.41
CA ARG A 126 -3.79 -27.66 -1.55
C ARG A 126 -4.45 -27.31 -2.89
N THR A 127 -5.74 -27.62 -3.05
CA THR A 127 -6.47 -27.35 -4.30
C THR A 127 -6.72 -25.86 -4.53
N LYS A 128 -6.98 -25.09 -3.47
CA LYS A 128 -7.04 -23.62 -3.56
C LYS A 128 -5.71 -23.01 -3.99
N ARG A 129 -4.60 -23.49 -3.42
CA ARG A 129 -3.26 -23.01 -3.77
C ARG A 129 -2.94 -23.32 -5.23
N LYS A 130 -3.14 -24.57 -5.67
CA LYS A 130 -2.88 -24.99 -7.04
C LYS A 130 -3.72 -24.23 -8.06
N ALA A 131 -5.03 -24.11 -7.83
CA ALA A 131 -5.91 -23.33 -8.71
C ALA A 131 -5.53 -21.85 -8.79
N TRP A 132 -4.94 -21.30 -7.73
CA TRP A 132 -4.42 -19.93 -7.71
C TRP A 132 -3.08 -19.78 -8.45
N GLU A 133 -2.16 -20.73 -8.26
CA GLU A 133 -0.92 -20.81 -9.03
C GLU A 133 -1.22 -20.88 -10.54
N ASP A 134 -2.17 -21.74 -10.93
CA ASP A 134 -2.63 -21.86 -12.32
C ASP A 134 -3.26 -20.56 -12.83
N TYR A 135 -4.07 -19.88 -12.01
CA TYR A 135 -4.67 -18.58 -12.38
C TYR A 135 -3.60 -17.49 -12.55
N CYS A 136 -2.67 -17.36 -11.60
CA CYS A 136 -1.60 -16.36 -11.66
C CYS A 136 -0.64 -16.63 -12.83
N GLY A 137 -0.31 -17.90 -13.09
CA GLY A 137 0.53 -18.30 -14.22
C GLY A 137 -0.10 -17.98 -15.57
N ASN A 138 -1.44 -18.03 -15.66
CA ASN A 138 -2.21 -17.79 -16.88
C ASN A 138 -2.90 -16.41 -16.93
N TYR A 139 -2.58 -15.50 -16.00
CA TYR A 139 -3.23 -14.20 -15.94
C TYR A 139 -2.71 -13.27 -17.04
N THR A 140 -3.51 -13.09 -18.09
CA THR A 140 -3.13 -12.36 -19.32
C THR A 140 -3.71 -10.94 -19.43
N GLU A 141 -4.52 -10.48 -18.46
CA GLU A 141 -5.05 -9.10 -18.49
C GLU A 141 -3.92 -8.07 -18.27
N LYS A 142 -3.39 -7.55 -19.38
CA LYS A 142 -2.33 -6.52 -19.44
C LYS A 142 -2.71 -5.19 -18.79
N PHE A 143 -4.00 -4.88 -18.66
CA PHE A 143 -4.51 -3.61 -18.15
C PHE A 143 -5.69 -3.82 -17.20
N GLY A 144 -5.48 -3.56 -15.91
CA GLY A 144 -6.51 -3.74 -14.88
C GLY A 144 -7.64 -2.69 -14.91
N GLY A 145 -8.65 -2.88 -14.06
CA GLY A 145 -9.80 -1.97 -13.94
C GLY A 145 -9.43 -0.50 -13.65
N ILE A 146 -8.36 -0.26 -12.86
CA ILE A 146 -7.86 1.09 -12.56
C ILE A 146 -7.28 1.77 -13.82
N PHE A 147 -6.57 1.02 -14.67
CA PHE A 147 -6.06 1.54 -15.94
C PHE A 147 -7.24 1.91 -16.85
N ARG A 148 -8.22 1.03 -17.00
CA ARG A 148 -9.46 1.35 -17.74
C ARG A 148 -10.19 2.55 -17.14
N MET A 149 -10.21 2.74 -15.82
CA MET A 149 -10.87 3.88 -15.19
C MET A 149 -10.16 5.21 -15.43
N VAL A 150 -8.83 5.19 -15.57
CA VAL A 150 -8.02 6.39 -15.88
C VAL A 150 -8.09 6.74 -17.38
N PHE A 151 -8.19 5.74 -18.28
CA PHE A 151 -8.12 5.97 -19.74
C PHE A 151 -9.44 5.82 -20.51
N ASN A 152 -10.33 4.92 -20.09
CA ASN A 152 -11.67 4.84 -20.66
C ASN A 152 -12.58 5.80 -19.89
N LYS A 153 -12.59 7.06 -20.34
CA LYS A 153 -13.50 8.14 -19.91
C LYS A 153 -15.00 7.83 -20.10
N SER A 154 -15.38 6.59 -20.40
CA SER A 154 -16.77 6.23 -20.64
C SER A 154 -17.48 5.94 -19.31
N ASN A 155 -18.27 6.94 -18.88
CA ASN A 155 -19.48 6.85 -18.04
C ASN A 155 -19.37 6.83 -16.51
N LYS A 156 -18.26 7.25 -15.85
CA LYS A 156 -18.23 7.30 -14.36
C LYS A 156 -17.62 8.51 -13.65
N VAL A 157 -17.01 9.47 -14.35
CA VAL A 157 -16.56 10.71 -13.70
C VAL A 157 -17.74 11.51 -13.12
N ASN A 158 -18.95 11.32 -13.68
CA ASN A 158 -20.23 11.85 -13.19
C ASN A 158 -20.73 11.29 -11.84
N ASN A 159 -19.96 10.46 -11.13
CA ASN A 159 -20.39 9.85 -9.86
C ASN A 159 -19.66 10.39 -8.61
N ILE A 160 -18.98 11.54 -8.69
CA ILE A 160 -18.47 12.19 -7.47
C ILE A 160 -19.66 12.85 -6.76
N LEU A 161 -20.09 12.24 -5.66
CA LEU A 161 -21.30 12.62 -4.92
C LEU A 161 -21.00 13.49 -3.69
N VAL A 162 -19.76 13.97 -3.55
CA VAL A 162 -19.32 14.78 -2.41
C VAL A 162 -20.29 15.94 -2.21
N ASN A 163 -20.81 16.05 -0.99
CA ASN A 163 -21.77 17.06 -0.59
C ASN A 163 -21.79 17.17 0.95
N PRO A 164 -20.75 17.77 1.55
CA PRO A 164 -20.66 17.86 3.00
C PRO A 164 -21.77 18.72 3.61
N ASP A 165 -22.23 19.75 2.90
CA ASP A 165 -23.24 20.70 3.37
C ASP A 165 -24.68 20.29 3.02
N ASN A 166 -24.85 19.11 2.39
CA ASN A 166 -26.13 18.53 1.97
C ASN A 166 -26.97 19.45 1.04
N ASP A 167 -26.33 20.40 0.36
CA ASP A 167 -26.97 21.28 -0.62
C ASP A 167 -27.29 20.50 -1.90
N GLN A 168 -28.56 20.51 -2.30
CA GLN A 168 -29.04 19.73 -3.44
C GLN A 168 -28.58 20.30 -4.80
N ASN A 169 -28.13 21.56 -4.84
CA ASN A 169 -27.79 22.27 -6.08
C ASN A 169 -26.28 22.43 -6.32
N VAL A 170 -25.43 21.71 -5.59
CA VAL A 170 -23.96 21.82 -5.76
C VAL A 170 -23.54 21.29 -7.14
N SER A 171 -22.95 22.18 -7.93
CA SER A 171 -22.41 21.88 -9.26
C SER A 171 -21.27 20.86 -9.20
N PHE A 172 -21.01 20.13 -10.28
CA PHE A 172 -19.88 19.19 -10.33
C PHE A 172 -18.54 19.90 -10.05
N GLU A 173 -18.35 21.10 -10.60
CA GLU A 173 -17.18 21.92 -10.37
C GLU A 173 -16.98 22.23 -8.88
N ASP A 174 -18.03 22.61 -8.16
CA ASP A 174 -17.95 22.92 -6.74
C ASP A 174 -17.65 21.68 -5.89
N ARG A 175 -18.13 20.49 -6.29
CA ARG A 175 -17.76 19.22 -5.64
C ARG A 175 -16.27 18.93 -5.78
N ILE A 176 -15.70 19.15 -6.96
CA ILE A 176 -14.26 19.01 -7.19
C ILE A 176 -13.48 20.06 -6.38
N LYS A 177 -13.90 21.33 -6.39
CA LYS A 177 -13.27 22.38 -5.56
C LYS A 177 -13.29 22.02 -4.08
N THR A 178 -14.38 21.43 -3.60
CA THR A 178 -14.54 20.96 -2.22
C THR A 178 -13.53 19.86 -1.90
N LEU A 179 -13.41 18.85 -2.77
CA LEU A 179 -12.41 17.78 -2.63
C LEU A 179 -10.97 18.31 -2.68
N MET A 180 -10.67 19.19 -3.63
CA MET A 180 -9.33 19.78 -3.77
C MET A 180 -8.97 20.64 -2.55
N LYS A 181 -9.92 21.40 -1.99
CA LYS A 181 -9.72 22.17 -0.76
C LYS A 181 -9.50 21.26 0.46
N HIS A 182 -10.23 20.15 0.55
CA HIS A 182 -10.09 19.17 1.64
C HIS A 182 -8.73 18.49 1.65
N PHE A 183 -8.27 17.99 0.49
CA PHE A 183 -7.01 17.26 0.38
C PHE A 183 -5.78 18.15 0.22
N PHE A 184 -5.94 19.38 -0.28
CA PHE A 184 -4.86 20.35 -0.48
C PHE A 184 -5.25 21.70 0.14
N PRO A 185 -5.34 21.80 1.47
CA PRO A 185 -5.70 23.05 2.13
C PRO A 185 -4.67 24.15 1.79
N ASN A 186 -5.15 25.39 1.70
CA ASN A 186 -4.24 26.54 1.63
C ASN A 186 -3.57 26.71 2.99
N ASN A 187 -2.30 27.08 2.98
CA ASN A 187 -1.57 27.41 4.19
C ASN A 187 -0.70 28.63 3.87
N ASP A 188 -0.54 29.54 4.82
CA ASP A 188 0.22 30.78 4.63
C ASP A 188 1.74 30.57 4.65
N SER A 189 2.20 29.36 4.98
CA SER A 189 3.61 29.01 5.05
C SER A 189 4.18 28.78 3.64
N ASN A 190 4.94 29.75 3.13
CA ASN A 190 5.69 29.59 1.89
C ASN A 190 7.02 28.88 2.18
N ILE A 191 7.37 27.86 1.39
CA ILE A 191 8.66 27.19 1.51
C ILE A 191 9.84 28.16 1.25
N GLY A 192 9.59 29.23 0.48
CA GLY A 192 10.55 30.30 0.21
C GLY A 192 11.14 30.93 1.47
N ASP A 193 10.37 31.00 2.56
CA ASP A 193 10.81 31.59 3.83
C ASP A 193 11.59 30.59 4.72
N ILE A 194 11.57 29.30 4.37
CA ILE A 194 12.13 28.21 5.17
C ILE A 194 13.59 27.95 4.81
N TYR A 195 13.93 28.05 3.52
CA TYR A 195 15.23 27.63 3.02
C TYR A 195 15.64 28.42 1.78
N THR A 196 16.87 28.95 1.80
CA THR A 196 17.49 29.63 0.66
C THR A 196 18.49 28.70 0.00
N PRO A 197 18.23 28.21 -1.23
CA PRO A 197 19.13 27.27 -1.89
C PRO A 197 20.44 27.94 -2.30
N SER A 198 21.54 27.24 -2.08
CA SER A 198 22.87 27.58 -2.62
C SER A 198 23.42 26.38 -3.37
N VAL A 199 23.83 26.57 -4.62
CA VAL A 199 24.26 25.47 -5.49
C VAL A 199 25.52 24.81 -4.94
N GLU A 200 25.47 23.50 -4.82
CA GLU A 200 26.57 22.63 -4.41
C GLU A 200 26.91 21.70 -5.56
N SER A 201 28.19 21.64 -5.93
CA SER A 201 28.66 20.78 -6.99
C SER A 201 28.45 19.31 -6.63
N VAL A 202 27.93 18.55 -7.59
CA VAL A 202 27.70 17.11 -7.47
C VAL A 202 28.34 16.39 -8.65
N GLU A 203 28.73 15.13 -8.45
CA GLU A 203 29.19 14.27 -9.54
C GLU A 203 28.11 14.16 -10.63
N GLU A 204 28.51 14.24 -11.90
CA GLU A 204 27.57 14.05 -12.99
C GLU A 204 27.01 12.62 -13.02
N LEU A 205 25.81 12.46 -13.56
CA LEU A 205 25.21 11.17 -13.83
C LEU A 205 25.86 10.53 -15.06
N ASN A 206 26.08 9.22 -14.96
CA ASN A 206 26.35 8.37 -16.11
C ASN A 206 25.03 7.84 -16.70
N TYR A 207 24.96 7.65 -18.01
CA TYR A 207 23.82 7.00 -18.67
C TYR A 207 23.49 5.63 -18.06
N LYS A 208 24.47 4.93 -17.46
CA LYS A 208 24.27 3.65 -16.77
C LYS A 208 23.34 3.79 -15.55
N GLU A 209 23.42 4.90 -14.82
CA GLU A 209 22.51 5.17 -13.70
C GLU A 209 21.07 5.33 -14.19
N ILE A 210 20.90 5.92 -15.38
CA ILE A 210 19.59 6.08 -16.03
C ILE A 210 19.11 4.76 -16.62
N ASP A 211 19.98 3.94 -17.21
CA ASP A 211 19.66 2.59 -17.70
C ASP A 211 19.05 1.74 -16.57
N LEU A 212 19.68 1.73 -15.38
CA LEU A 212 19.19 1.00 -14.21
C LEU A 212 17.78 1.42 -13.79
N VAL A 213 17.42 2.68 -14.02
CA VAL A 213 16.13 3.22 -13.65
C VAL A 213 15.10 2.93 -14.74
N ILE A 214 15.40 3.28 -15.98
CA ILE A 214 14.42 3.29 -17.07
C ILE A 214 13.96 1.88 -17.45
N TYR A 215 14.87 0.89 -17.43
CA TYR A 215 14.54 -0.48 -17.80
C TYR A 215 13.82 -1.26 -16.69
N ASN A 216 13.89 -0.77 -15.44
CA ASN A 216 13.24 -1.38 -14.28
C ASN A 216 11.85 -0.80 -13.98
N PHE A 217 11.43 0.27 -14.66
CA PHE A 217 10.08 0.79 -14.50
C PHE A 217 9.03 -0.20 -15.01
N LYS A 218 8.01 -0.44 -14.18
CA LYS A 218 6.85 -1.25 -14.58
C LYS A 218 6.12 -0.55 -15.73
N LYS A 219 6.12 -1.19 -16.89
CA LYS A 219 5.39 -0.74 -18.09
C LYS A 219 3.88 -0.74 -17.83
N GLY A 220 3.13 0.10 -18.56
CA GLY A 220 1.67 0.17 -18.47
C GLY A 220 1.13 0.98 -17.28
N LYS A 221 1.92 1.90 -16.73
CA LYS A 221 1.46 2.90 -15.76
C LYS A 221 0.92 4.13 -16.47
N ALA A 222 -0.03 4.82 -15.83
CA ALA A 222 -0.62 6.01 -16.39
C ALA A 222 0.37 7.19 -16.41
N PRO A 223 0.42 7.99 -17.50
CA PRO A 223 1.26 9.17 -17.58
C PRO A 223 0.62 10.37 -16.88
N GLY A 224 1.38 11.47 -16.80
CA GLY A 224 0.89 12.74 -16.29
C GLY A 224 0.10 13.52 -17.34
N LEU A 225 0.06 14.85 -17.18
CA LEU A 225 -0.61 15.77 -18.11
C LEU A 225 0.00 15.77 -19.52
N ASP A 226 1.28 15.41 -19.62
CA ASP A 226 2.04 15.31 -20.89
C ASP A 226 1.64 14.10 -21.75
N GLN A 227 0.91 13.13 -21.18
CA GLN A 227 0.50 11.89 -21.81
C GLN A 227 1.67 11.00 -22.28
N LEU A 228 2.89 11.28 -21.83
CA LEU A 228 4.08 10.51 -22.17
C LEU A 228 4.28 9.38 -21.15
N ASP A 229 4.20 8.12 -21.59
CA ASP A 229 4.37 6.96 -20.73
C ASP A 229 5.83 6.46 -20.67
N TYR A 230 6.10 5.50 -19.79
CA TYR A 230 7.44 4.92 -19.65
C TYR A 230 7.93 4.22 -20.94
N LYS A 231 7.04 3.74 -21.81
CA LYS A 231 7.47 3.08 -23.06
C LYS A 231 8.06 4.09 -24.02
N ILE A 232 7.45 5.27 -24.12
CA ILE A 232 7.96 6.38 -24.94
C ILE A 232 9.35 6.78 -24.45
N TRP A 233 9.52 7.00 -23.14
CA TRP A 233 10.84 7.35 -22.60
C TRP A 233 11.88 6.24 -22.77
N THR A 234 11.47 4.97 -22.63
CA THR A 234 12.36 3.83 -22.91
C THR A 234 12.83 3.83 -24.37
N ALA A 235 11.94 4.12 -25.32
CA ALA A 235 12.28 4.20 -26.74
C ALA A 235 13.21 5.39 -27.04
N ILE A 236 12.92 6.57 -26.50
CA ILE A 236 13.75 7.79 -26.64
C ILE A 236 15.16 7.55 -26.10
N HIS A 237 15.26 6.99 -24.89
CA HIS A 237 16.55 6.70 -24.26
C HIS A 237 17.33 5.60 -25.00
N GLY A 238 16.64 4.58 -25.49
CA GLY A 238 17.24 3.54 -26.32
C GLY A 238 17.81 4.09 -27.63
N PHE A 239 17.13 5.06 -28.25
CA PHE A 239 17.59 5.75 -29.45
C PHE A 239 18.79 6.68 -29.18
N ASN A 240 18.74 7.46 -28.09
CA ASN A 240 19.83 8.34 -27.70
C ASN A 240 19.98 8.41 -26.18
N LYS A 241 20.89 7.59 -25.65
CA LYS A 241 21.20 7.52 -24.21
C LYS A 241 21.69 8.85 -23.63
N ASN A 242 22.32 9.69 -24.45
CA ASN A 242 22.88 10.96 -23.98
C ASN A 242 21.83 12.04 -23.80
N PHE A 243 20.65 11.91 -24.44
CA PHE A 243 19.61 12.94 -24.37
C PHE A 243 19.09 13.14 -22.94
N LEU A 244 18.58 12.07 -22.31
CA LEU A 244 18.11 12.14 -20.93
C LEU A 244 19.25 12.40 -19.95
N THR A 245 20.43 11.82 -20.20
CA THR A 245 21.62 12.04 -19.37
C THR A 245 21.98 13.52 -19.28
N ARG A 246 22.02 14.24 -20.40
CA ARG A 246 22.29 15.68 -20.43
C ARG A 246 21.23 16.48 -19.69
N ILE A 247 19.95 16.16 -19.90
CA ILE A 247 18.84 16.86 -19.22
C ILE A 247 18.94 16.67 -17.71
N PHE A 248 19.14 15.44 -17.24
CA PHE A 248 19.24 15.17 -15.80
C PHE A 248 20.52 15.73 -15.19
N ASN A 249 21.64 15.75 -15.93
CA ASN A 249 22.85 16.44 -15.48
C ASN A 249 22.66 17.95 -15.34
N LEU A 250 21.85 18.59 -16.19
CA LEU A 250 21.49 20.00 -15.98
C LEU A 250 20.67 20.16 -14.70
N CYS A 251 19.69 19.30 -14.45
CA CYS A 251 18.94 19.32 -13.19
C CYS A 251 19.86 19.14 -11.97
N PHE A 252 20.82 18.22 -12.05
CA PHE A 252 21.74 17.93 -10.96
C PHE A 252 22.76 19.06 -10.76
N LYS A 253 23.30 19.64 -11.84
CA LYS A 253 24.24 20.77 -11.80
C LYS A 253 23.64 22.01 -11.14
N PHE A 254 22.35 22.27 -11.36
CA PHE A 254 21.65 23.39 -10.75
C PHE A 254 20.91 23.00 -9.46
N ASN A 255 21.08 21.77 -8.99
CA ASN A 255 20.39 21.18 -7.84
C ASN A 255 18.87 21.40 -7.90
N TYR A 256 18.30 21.38 -9.12
CA TYR A 256 16.97 21.89 -9.44
C TYR A 256 16.06 20.79 -9.98
N PHE A 257 14.85 20.71 -9.43
CA PHE A 257 13.78 19.87 -9.97
C PHE A 257 12.84 20.72 -10.85
N PRO A 258 12.66 20.45 -12.15
CA PRO A 258 11.90 21.31 -13.05
C PRO A 258 10.44 21.58 -12.64
N GLU A 259 10.01 22.83 -12.68
CA GLU A 259 8.64 23.26 -12.33
C GLU A 259 7.57 22.49 -13.09
N TYR A 260 7.75 22.30 -14.39
CA TYR A 260 6.79 21.54 -15.21
C TYR A 260 6.59 20.09 -14.72
N LEU A 261 7.63 19.48 -14.13
CA LEU A 261 7.59 18.12 -13.60
C LEU A 261 6.93 18.03 -12.22
N ARG A 262 6.66 19.17 -11.57
CA ARG A 262 6.01 19.26 -10.24
C ARG A 262 4.48 19.22 -10.34
N LYS A 263 3.92 19.54 -11.51
CA LYS A 263 2.47 19.57 -11.76
C LYS A 263 1.92 18.15 -11.85
N ALA A 264 0.93 17.82 -11.02
CA ALA A 264 0.29 16.51 -11.02
C ALA A 264 -1.15 16.57 -11.52
N ASN A 265 -1.54 15.63 -12.38
CA ASN A 265 -2.95 15.41 -12.70
C ASN A 265 -3.61 14.61 -11.57
N ILE A 266 -4.73 15.07 -11.03
CA ILE A 266 -5.39 14.43 -9.89
C ILE A 266 -6.65 13.67 -10.29
N PHE A 267 -6.82 12.48 -9.71
CA PHE A 267 -8.03 11.67 -9.80
C PHE A 267 -8.52 11.27 -8.42
N PHE A 268 -9.83 11.20 -8.22
CA PHE A 268 -10.42 10.79 -6.95
C PHE A 268 -10.94 9.36 -7.02
N LEU A 269 -10.39 8.48 -6.18
CA LEU A 269 -10.83 7.09 -6.04
C LEU A 269 -11.75 6.94 -4.83
N GLN A 270 -12.98 6.50 -5.05
CA GLN A 270 -13.89 6.20 -3.94
C GLN A 270 -13.46 4.94 -3.18
N LYS A 271 -13.38 5.06 -1.85
CA LYS A 271 -13.19 3.97 -0.89
C LYS A 271 -14.48 3.17 -0.79
N SER A 272 -14.37 1.84 -0.84
CA SER A 272 -15.53 0.96 -0.63
C SER A 272 -16.03 1.06 0.80
N GLY A 273 -17.35 1.08 0.99
CA GLY A 273 -17.98 1.05 2.32
C GLY A 273 -18.00 2.38 3.07
N LYS A 274 -17.63 3.50 2.44
CA LYS A 274 -17.76 4.84 3.02
C LYS A 274 -18.85 5.65 2.30
N ASP A 275 -19.48 6.57 3.04
CA ASP A 275 -20.51 7.45 2.49
C ASP A 275 -19.95 8.31 1.33
N PRO A 276 -20.44 8.13 0.09
CA PRO A 276 -20.00 8.88 -1.08
C PRO A 276 -20.13 10.41 -0.97
N LYS A 277 -20.93 10.92 -0.02
CA LYS A 277 -21.08 12.37 0.22
C LYS A 277 -19.94 12.97 1.03
N SER A 278 -19.20 12.17 1.78
CA SER A 278 -18.06 12.62 2.59
C SER A 278 -16.78 12.71 1.76
N CYS A 279 -15.97 13.77 1.96
CA CYS A 279 -14.65 13.89 1.35
C CYS A 279 -13.73 12.72 1.73
N ASP A 280 -13.84 12.21 2.96
CA ASP A 280 -13.01 11.11 3.48
C ASP A 280 -13.30 9.75 2.84
N ALA A 281 -14.39 9.67 2.07
CA ALA A 281 -14.72 8.52 1.23
C ALA A 281 -13.88 8.47 -0.04
N TYR A 282 -13.07 9.49 -0.36
CA TYR A 282 -12.22 9.50 -1.54
C TYR A 282 -10.74 9.40 -1.17
N ARG A 283 -9.93 9.00 -2.14
CA ARG A 283 -8.46 9.07 -2.10
C ARG A 283 -7.98 9.84 -3.33
N PRO A 284 -7.19 10.91 -3.17
CA PRO A 284 -6.55 11.57 -4.30
C PRO A 284 -5.43 10.67 -4.84
N VAL A 285 -5.35 10.55 -6.16
CA VAL A 285 -4.24 9.91 -6.87
C VAL A 285 -3.61 10.94 -7.77
N CYS A 286 -2.34 11.23 -7.53
CA CYS A 286 -1.59 12.25 -8.26
C CYS A 286 -0.69 11.60 -9.31
N LEU A 287 -1.01 11.84 -10.59
CA LEU A 287 -0.22 11.40 -11.74
C LEU A 287 0.78 12.50 -12.12
N LEU A 288 2.02 12.32 -11.68
CA LEU A 288 3.15 13.13 -12.12
C LEU A 288 3.66 12.69 -13.51
N PRO A 289 4.25 13.62 -14.29
CA PRO A 289 4.97 13.30 -15.52
C PRO A 289 5.95 12.15 -15.31
N THR A 290 5.94 11.19 -16.22
CA THR A 290 6.75 9.96 -16.04
C THR A 290 8.24 10.25 -16.11
N ILE A 291 8.68 11.23 -16.90
CA ILE A 291 10.09 11.70 -16.88
C ILE A 291 10.47 12.31 -15.55
N GLY A 292 9.54 13.03 -14.89
CA GLY A 292 9.73 13.51 -13.51
C GLY A 292 9.97 12.35 -12.56
N LYS A 293 9.18 11.27 -12.67
CA LYS A 293 9.36 10.06 -11.86
C LYS A 293 10.68 9.34 -12.14
N ILE A 294 11.16 9.36 -13.39
CA ILE A 294 12.50 8.83 -13.74
C ILE A 294 13.57 9.66 -13.04
N LEU A 295 13.51 10.99 -13.15
CA LEU A 295 14.43 11.91 -12.49
C LEU A 295 14.41 11.75 -10.95
N GLU A 296 13.21 11.67 -10.36
CA GLU A 296 13.04 11.41 -8.92
C GLU A 296 13.68 10.09 -8.51
N ARG A 297 13.56 9.02 -9.31
CA ARG A 297 14.16 7.71 -9.01
C ARG A 297 15.69 7.77 -9.07
N VAL A 298 16.25 8.45 -10.06
CA VAL A 298 17.71 8.64 -10.18
C VAL A 298 18.23 9.40 -8.96
N PHE A 299 17.56 10.49 -8.58
CA PHE A 299 17.86 11.23 -7.35
C PHE A 299 17.74 10.36 -6.10
N GLN A 300 16.63 9.62 -5.96
CA GLN A 300 16.35 8.75 -4.82
C GLN A 300 17.43 7.68 -4.64
N ASN A 301 17.94 7.09 -5.72
CA ASN A 301 19.02 6.10 -5.63
C ASN A 301 20.27 6.69 -4.98
N ARG A 302 20.68 7.91 -5.38
CA ARG A 302 21.81 8.59 -4.75
C ARG A 302 21.51 9.02 -3.31
N PHE A 303 20.31 9.54 -3.07
CA PHE A 303 19.90 9.96 -1.73
C PHE A 303 19.89 8.78 -0.75
N ASN A 304 19.31 7.64 -1.14
CA ASN A 304 19.30 6.43 -0.30
C ASN A 304 20.71 5.90 -0.04
N LYS A 305 21.59 5.93 -1.04
CA LYS A 305 23.00 5.58 -0.86
C LYS A 305 23.65 6.49 0.19
N TYR A 306 23.42 7.81 0.11
CA TYR A 306 23.92 8.77 1.10
C TYR A 306 23.36 8.49 2.50
N LEU A 307 22.03 8.33 2.63
CA LEU A 307 21.37 8.05 3.90
C LEU A 307 21.89 6.76 4.56
N SER A 308 22.13 5.72 3.74
CA SER A 308 22.65 4.44 4.22
C SER A 308 24.11 4.52 4.64
N LEU A 309 24.98 5.16 3.85
CA LEU A 309 26.41 5.27 4.17
C LEU A 309 26.66 6.09 5.44
N ASN A 310 25.77 7.04 5.74
CA ASN A 310 25.86 7.90 6.92
C ASN A 310 25.01 7.41 8.10
N ASN A 311 24.41 6.20 8.02
CA ASN A 311 23.58 5.60 9.08
C ASN A 311 22.46 6.53 9.60
N ILE A 312 21.89 7.36 8.72
CA ILE A 312 20.84 8.32 9.09
C ILE A 312 19.52 7.59 9.41
N ILE A 313 19.22 6.52 8.65
CA ILE A 313 18.02 5.72 8.84
C ILE A 313 18.24 4.65 9.91
N HIS A 314 17.42 4.68 10.95
CA HIS A 314 17.51 3.72 12.06
C HIS A 314 17.37 2.27 11.57
N ARG A 315 18.14 1.35 12.18
CA ARG A 315 18.19 -0.08 11.80
C ARG A 315 16.83 -0.81 11.88
N ASN A 316 15.90 -0.32 12.69
CA ASN A 316 14.56 -0.91 12.83
C ASN A 316 13.54 -0.33 11.84
N GLN A 317 13.92 0.61 10.98
CA GLN A 317 13.06 1.11 9.91
C GLN A 317 13.09 0.12 8.74
N ASN A 318 11.99 -0.61 8.56
CA ASN A 318 11.83 -1.62 7.52
C ASN A 318 11.00 -1.13 6.32
N GLY A 319 10.15 -0.11 6.52
CA GLY A 319 9.32 0.46 5.47
C GLY A 319 10.16 1.23 4.45
N PHE A 320 9.85 1.04 3.15
CA PHE A 320 10.45 1.76 2.03
C PHE A 320 11.99 1.74 1.94
N ARG A 321 12.61 0.75 2.61
CA ARG A 321 14.06 0.57 2.64
C ARG A 321 14.44 -0.67 1.83
N GLU A 322 15.49 -0.52 1.02
CA GLU A 322 16.02 -1.61 0.20
C GLU A 322 16.59 -2.72 1.08
N GLY A 323 16.34 -3.98 0.70
CA GLY A 323 16.80 -5.15 1.42
C GLY A 323 16.02 -5.47 2.71
N THR A 324 14.99 -4.72 3.06
CA THR A 324 14.10 -5.01 4.21
C THR A 324 12.64 -5.12 3.77
N GLY A 325 11.80 -5.66 4.65
CA GLY A 325 10.39 -5.87 4.36
C GLY A 325 9.55 -6.07 5.62
N CYS A 326 8.25 -6.27 5.41
CA CYS A 326 7.30 -6.54 6.50
C CYS A 326 7.63 -7.85 7.24
N ASP A 327 8.18 -8.82 6.53
CA ASP A 327 8.70 -10.08 7.05
C ASP A 327 9.77 -9.84 8.14
N ARG A 328 10.83 -9.10 7.82
CA ARG A 328 11.89 -8.77 8.78
C ARG A 328 11.38 -7.98 9.98
N ALA A 329 10.47 -7.03 9.75
CA ALA A 329 9.86 -6.26 10.82
C ALA A 329 9.11 -7.16 11.81
N LEU A 330 8.37 -8.14 11.30
CA LEU A 330 7.59 -9.07 12.10
C LEU A 330 8.47 -10.09 12.81
N ASP A 331 9.49 -10.63 12.14
CA ASP A 331 10.46 -11.54 12.76
C ASP A 331 11.15 -10.86 13.95
N ASN A 332 11.56 -9.60 13.83
CA ASN A 332 12.17 -8.84 14.92
C ASN A 332 11.22 -8.68 16.12
N ILE A 333 9.95 -8.39 15.88
CA ILE A 333 8.94 -8.26 16.94
C ILE A 333 8.71 -9.61 17.63
N VAL A 334 8.52 -10.68 16.85
CA VAL A 334 8.28 -12.04 17.36
C VAL A 334 9.44 -12.53 18.19
N ASN A 335 10.68 -12.38 17.71
CA ASN A 335 11.87 -12.77 18.44
C ASN A 335 12.00 -11.98 19.75
N LYS A 336 11.75 -10.68 19.73
CA LYS A 336 11.79 -9.86 20.94
C LYS A 336 10.78 -10.29 22.00
N ILE A 337 9.58 -10.66 21.56
CA ILE A 337 8.54 -11.19 22.46
C ILE A 337 9.00 -12.55 23.02
N ARG A 338 9.53 -13.45 22.18
CA ARG A 338 10.02 -14.77 22.62
C ARG A 338 11.12 -14.67 23.69
N GLU A 339 12.10 -13.80 23.46
CA GLU A 339 13.21 -13.56 24.39
C GLU A 339 12.75 -13.00 25.75
N THR A 340 11.76 -12.11 25.76
CA THR A 340 11.33 -11.41 26.98
C THR A 340 10.27 -12.18 27.78
N ARG A 341 9.55 -13.09 27.12
CA ARG A 341 8.39 -13.81 27.67
C ARG A 341 8.69 -14.68 28.89
N SER A 342 9.92 -15.19 29.04
CA SER A 342 10.24 -16.07 30.17
C SER A 342 10.35 -15.31 31.50
N ASN A 343 10.73 -14.02 31.47
CA ASN A 343 11.17 -13.28 32.65
C ASN A 343 10.40 -11.97 32.87
N GLN A 344 9.66 -11.48 31.89
CA GLN A 344 9.03 -10.15 31.93
C GLN A 344 7.65 -10.14 31.26
N HIS A 345 6.79 -9.22 31.70
CA HIS A 345 5.57 -8.89 30.97
C HIS A 345 5.92 -8.09 29.71
N CYS A 346 5.35 -8.49 28.58
CA CYS A 346 5.56 -7.84 27.29
C CYS A 346 4.28 -7.12 26.86
N ALA A 347 4.40 -5.84 26.49
CA ALA A 347 3.32 -5.06 25.91
C ALA A 347 3.76 -4.52 24.54
N LEU A 348 2.89 -4.63 23.54
CA LEU A 348 3.10 -4.05 22.21
C LEU A 348 2.27 -2.78 22.08
N ILE A 349 2.94 -1.66 21.78
CA ILE A 349 2.29 -0.39 21.48
C ILE A 349 2.38 -0.18 19.97
N SER A 350 1.23 -0.11 19.30
CA SER A 350 1.12 0.20 17.87
C SER A 350 0.66 1.64 17.72
N LEU A 351 1.36 2.40 16.86
CA LEU A 351 1.03 3.78 16.53
C LEU A 351 0.80 3.87 15.03
N ASP A 352 -0.31 4.51 14.62
CA ASP A 352 -0.61 4.82 13.23
C ASP A 352 -0.81 6.33 13.06
N ILE A 353 -0.11 6.91 12.10
CA ILE A 353 -0.15 8.35 11.84
C ILE A 353 -1.21 8.62 10.77
N LYS A 354 -2.29 9.32 11.17
CA LYS A 354 -3.36 9.70 10.24
C LYS A 354 -2.81 10.54 9.10
N ALA A 355 -2.89 10.00 7.89
CA ALA A 355 -2.57 10.71 6.65
C ALA A 355 -1.17 11.37 6.67
N ALA A 356 -0.15 10.58 7.02
CA ALA A 356 1.23 11.05 7.21
C ALA A 356 1.77 11.88 6.02
N PHE A 357 1.59 11.41 4.79
CA PHE A 357 2.05 12.12 3.59
C PHE A 357 1.25 13.38 3.28
N ASP A 358 -0.03 13.42 3.68
CA ASP A 358 -0.89 14.59 3.50
C ASP A 358 -0.55 15.70 4.51
N ASN A 359 0.08 15.33 5.63
CA ASN A 359 0.34 16.21 6.76
C ASN A 359 1.82 16.55 6.97
N MET A 360 2.71 16.19 6.05
CA MET A 360 4.13 16.52 6.16
C MET A 360 4.35 18.04 6.20
N ASP A 361 4.98 18.51 7.28
CA ASP A 361 5.37 19.90 7.47
C ASP A 361 6.77 20.14 6.91
N TRP A 362 6.87 21.00 5.90
CA TRP A 362 8.13 21.27 5.23
C TRP A 362 9.13 22.00 6.13
N SER A 363 8.67 22.84 7.07
CA SER A 363 9.58 23.52 8.01
C SER A 363 10.26 22.53 8.95
N VAL A 364 9.51 21.51 9.40
CA VAL A 364 10.05 20.42 10.21
C VAL A 364 11.01 19.56 9.40
N LEU A 365 10.67 19.25 8.14
CA LEU A 365 11.54 18.49 7.25
C LEU A 365 12.92 19.17 7.07
N PHE A 366 12.94 20.48 6.82
CA PHE A 366 14.21 21.20 6.66
C PHE A 366 15.00 21.32 7.96
N LYS A 367 14.33 21.46 9.13
CA LYS A 367 15.00 21.35 10.44
C LYS A 367 15.62 19.96 10.67
N ILE A 368 14.95 18.90 10.22
CA ILE A 368 15.51 17.54 10.26
C ILE A 368 16.74 17.45 9.34
N PHE A 369 16.67 18.03 8.14
CA PHE A 369 17.82 18.09 7.24
C PHE A 369 19.01 18.83 7.86
N ASP A 370 18.76 19.94 8.57
CA ASP A 370 19.76 20.68 9.34
C ASP A 370 20.39 19.81 10.43
N PHE A 371 19.56 19.16 11.24
CA PHE A 371 20.00 18.29 12.32
C PHE A 371 20.92 17.16 11.84
N TYR A 372 20.55 16.47 10.75
CA TYR A 372 21.35 15.41 10.15
C TYR A 372 22.44 15.91 9.20
N LYS A 373 22.62 17.22 9.05
CA LYS A 373 23.61 17.84 8.15
C LYS A 373 23.55 17.27 6.72
N ILE A 374 22.33 17.08 6.20
CA ILE A 374 22.13 16.62 4.82
C ILE A 374 22.83 17.59 3.84
N PRO A 375 23.56 17.13 2.81
CA PRO A 375 24.23 17.99 1.85
C PRO A 375 23.27 18.93 1.11
N LEU A 376 23.77 20.11 0.73
CA LEU A 376 22.95 21.14 0.09
C LEU A 376 22.35 20.64 -1.23
N PHE A 377 23.05 19.77 -1.97
CA PHE A 377 22.52 19.12 -3.16
C PHE A 377 21.15 18.46 -2.92
N TYR A 378 21.05 17.60 -1.90
CA TYR A 378 19.80 16.89 -1.62
C TYR A 378 18.72 17.84 -1.11
N ARG A 379 19.09 18.80 -0.25
CA ARG A 379 18.16 19.81 0.28
C ARG A 379 17.58 20.69 -0.82
N ASN A 380 18.42 21.23 -1.70
CA ASN A 380 18.01 22.07 -2.83
C ASN A 380 17.06 21.32 -3.76
N PHE A 381 17.39 20.07 -4.08
CA PHE A 381 16.57 19.28 -4.99
C PHE A 381 15.18 19.03 -4.41
N ILE A 382 15.09 18.68 -3.11
CA ILE A 382 13.83 18.53 -2.40
C ILE A 382 13.10 19.87 -2.25
N TYR A 383 13.80 20.95 -1.96
CA TYR A 383 13.25 22.31 -1.90
C TYR A 383 12.53 22.65 -3.20
N TYR A 384 13.22 22.54 -4.33
CA TYR A 384 12.61 22.80 -5.63
C TYR A 384 11.50 21.79 -5.94
N TYR A 385 11.66 20.51 -5.60
CA TYR A 385 10.59 19.53 -5.76
C TYR A 385 9.29 19.91 -5.02
N LEU A 386 9.38 20.61 -3.89
CA LEU A 386 8.25 21.07 -3.07
C LEU A 386 7.75 22.48 -3.43
N LEU A 387 8.61 23.33 -3.99
CA LEU A 387 8.30 24.71 -4.35
C LEU A 387 7.24 24.81 -5.46
N ASP A 388 6.24 25.67 -5.25
CA ASP A 388 5.16 26.01 -6.20
C ASP A 388 4.48 24.80 -6.85
N ARG A 389 4.35 23.72 -6.07
CA ARG A 389 3.67 22.51 -6.54
C ARG A 389 2.21 22.80 -6.82
N LYS A 390 1.72 22.22 -7.91
CA LYS A 390 0.33 22.36 -8.36
C LYS A 390 -0.30 20.99 -8.61
N VAL A 391 -1.56 20.87 -8.23
CA VAL A 391 -2.44 19.77 -8.64
C VAL A 391 -3.49 20.32 -9.60
N VAL A 392 -3.72 19.59 -10.68
CA VAL A 392 -4.68 19.94 -11.72
C VAL A 392 -5.70 18.81 -11.81
N PHE A 393 -6.96 19.11 -11.60
CA PHE A 393 -8.06 18.24 -12.01
C PHE A 393 -8.42 18.62 -13.43
N LYS A 394 -8.30 17.67 -14.38
CA LYS A 394 -8.63 17.90 -15.78
C LYS A 394 -9.61 16.85 -16.30
N ASP A 395 -10.78 17.31 -16.70
CA ASP A 395 -11.79 16.57 -17.45
C ASP A 395 -11.97 17.19 -18.85
N GLU A 396 -12.88 16.67 -19.68
CA GLU A 396 -13.08 17.14 -21.06
C GLU A 396 -13.50 18.61 -21.15
N THR A 397 -14.27 19.11 -20.19
CA THR A 397 -14.81 20.48 -20.20
C THR A 397 -14.38 21.32 -19.00
N LEU A 398 -13.69 20.72 -18.02
CA LEU A 398 -13.37 21.33 -16.74
C LEU A 398 -11.89 21.17 -16.41
N GLU A 399 -11.23 22.28 -16.08
CA GLU A 399 -9.87 22.30 -15.60
C GLU A 399 -9.80 23.16 -14.33
N ILE A 400 -9.39 22.55 -13.21
CA ILE A 400 -9.25 23.23 -11.92
C ILE A 400 -7.82 23.02 -11.43
N GLU A 401 -7.10 24.11 -11.21
CA GLU A 401 -5.75 24.11 -10.67
C GLU A 401 -5.75 24.59 -9.21
N ARG A 402 -4.87 24.00 -8.39
CA ARG A 402 -4.64 24.44 -7.01
C ARG A 402 -3.19 24.24 -6.59
N ASN A 403 -2.65 25.21 -5.85
CA ASN A 403 -1.33 25.11 -5.23
C ASN A 403 -1.35 24.15 -4.03
N CYS A 404 -0.27 23.40 -3.86
CA CYS A 404 -0.02 22.57 -2.69
C CYS A 404 0.98 23.29 -1.77
N HIS A 405 0.58 23.61 -0.55
CA HIS A 405 1.42 24.30 0.46
C HIS A 405 1.85 23.39 1.61
N LYS A 406 1.34 22.16 1.61
CA LYS A 406 1.61 21.09 2.55
C LYS A 406 1.41 19.80 1.77
N SER A 407 1.83 18.68 2.35
CA SER A 407 1.73 17.34 1.78
C SER A 407 2.74 17.03 0.69
N CYS A 408 2.73 15.77 0.28
CA CYS A 408 3.39 15.29 -0.89
C CYS A 408 2.44 14.44 -1.72
N PRO A 409 2.44 14.59 -3.06
CA PRO A 409 1.47 13.90 -3.90
C PRO A 409 1.63 12.39 -3.83
N GLN A 410 0.51 11.72 -3.57
CA GLN A 410 0.43 10.27 -3.56
C GLN A 410 0.70 9.73 -4.98
N GLY A 411 1.92 9.25 -5.20
CA GLY A 411 2.41 8.81 -6.51
C GLY A 411 3.84 9.25 -6.86
N SER A 412 4.44 10.10 -6.03
CA SER A 412 5.86 10.44 -6.06
C SER A 412 6.75 9.25 -5.70
N VAL A 413 7.95 9.25 -6.26
CA VAL A 413 8.97 8.25 -6.00
C VAL A 413 9.79 8.60 -4.75
N VAL A 414 10.14 9.86 -4.55
CA VAL A 414 11.09 10.29 -3.50
C VAL A 414 10.45 10.46 -2.11
N VAL A 415 9.15 10.72 -2.08
CA VAL A 415 8.40 11.05 -0.86
C VAL A 415 8.51 10.02 0.28
N PRO A 416 8.54 8.70 0.04
CA PRO A 416 8.72 7.73 1.12
C PRO A 416 10.08 7.78 1.84
N ASN A 417 11.05 8.56 1.33
CA ASN A 417 12.37 8.74 1.93
C ASN A 417 12.52 10.07 2.68
N LEU A 418 11.51 10.94 2.61
CA LEU A 418 11.38 12.18 3.36
C LEU A 418 10.64 11.88 4.66
#